data_AF-A0AAD4SW36-F1
#
_entry.id   AF-A0AAD4SW36-F1
#
_cell.length_a   1.000
_cell.length_b   1.000
_cell.length_c   1.000
_cell.angle_alpha   90.00
_cell.angle_beta   90.00
_cell.angle_gamma   90.00
#
_symmetry.space_group_name_H-M   'P 1'
#
loop_
_entity.id
_entity.type
_entity.pdbx_description
1 polymer ?
#
loop_
_entity_poly.entity_id
_entity_poly.type
_entity_poly.pdbx_seq_one_letter_code
_entity_poly.pdbx_strand_id
1 'polypeptide(L)'
;MQIDFKNTKLIIMDEYSMIGRKMLAYIDLRLRDIFGTKESFGNISIVLIGDMRQLPPVFDTPLYAEGGRELQLTGNLSFSEFKQCVRLEQVFRQSGVEESEYREALSRLSDGKSTVADWNLFATRSYATMSVEEKHTFRHALRLFPSKDEAASYNEERLRELGFPVAHIPSVNNCPTAEGASSDDAKELQNILLLSKQARVMLRKNYSTQFGLVNGSTGTVKDIIYKEGDESPGNISIAVLVEFDKYIGPRAYEESTVVPIIPVTTNWISSSGVPYQRFQLPLILCWAITVHKSQGLTLDQAVVNIGTTERLGMTFLALSRTRRLRDLAFFPMFDYERLERIDKCYEVKKKRAEEQQLQQ
;
A
#
# COMPACT_ATOMS: atom_id res chain seq x y z
N MET A 1 25.26 8.09 -0.16
CA MET A 1 24.66 8.08 -1.52
C MET A 1 25.67 7.78 -2.61
N GLN A 2 26.70 8.59 -2.87
CA GLN A 2 27.66 8.27 -3.97
C GLN A 2 28.36 6.92 -3.80
N ILE A 3 28.74 6.55 -2.58
CA ILE A 3 29.31 5.23 -2.27
C ILE A 3 28.28 4.12 -2.54
N ASP A 4 27.04 4.31 -2.07
CA ASP A 4 25.96 3.32 -2.19
C ASP A 4 25.58 3.03 -3.66
N PHE A 5 25.72 4.02 -4.54
CA PHE A 5 25.36 3.91 -5.97
C PHE A 5 26.56 3.66 -6.89
N LYS A 6 27.79 3.60 -6.36
CA LYS A 6 29.04 3.57 -7.16
C LYS A 6 29.06 2.49 -8.24
N ASN A 7 28.51 1.32 -7.94
CA ASN A 7 28.50 0.15 -8.84
C ASN A 7 27.13 -0.10 -9.47
N THR A 8 26.15 0.78 -9.24
CA THR A 8 24.79 0.61 -9.76
C THR A 8 24.79 0.84 -11.27
N LYS A 9 24.28 -0.14 -12.02
CA LYS A 9 24.10 -0.06 -13.48
C LYS A 9 22.64 -0.01 -13.91
N LEU A 10 21.75 -0.52 -13.07
CA LEU A 10 20.33 -0.63 -13.33
C LEU A 10 19.56 -0.23 -12.07
N ILE A 11 18.55 0.62 -12.23
CA ILE A 11 17.53 0.88 -11.21
C ILE A 11 16.18 0.42 -11.75
N ILE A 12 15.47 -0.38 -10.95
CA ILE A 12 14.11 -0.80 -11.22
C ILE A 12 13.18 -0.03 -10.28
N MET A 13 12.17 0.63 -10.84
CA MET A 13 11.15 1.34 -10.07
C MET A 13 9.80 0.66 -10.30
N ASP A 14 9.32 -0.02 -9.27
CA ASP A 14 8.01 -0.68 -9.28
C ASP A 14 6.89 0.33 -8.94
N GLU A 15 5.65 -0.01 -9.33
CA GLU A 15 4.45 0.81 -9.19
C GLU A 15 4.63 2.25 -9.72
N TYR A 16 5.26 2.41 -10.90
CA TYR A 16 5.58 3.72 -11.47
C TYR A 16 4.35 4.62 -11.71
N SER A 17 3.14 4.06 -11.73
CA SER A 17 1.90 4.84 -11.81
C SER A 17 1.74 5.82 -10.65
N MET A 18 2.41 5.57 -9.52
CA MET A 18 2.45 6.45 -8.35
C MET A 18 3.61 7.46 -8.37
N ILE A 19 4.51 7.38 -9.35
CA ILE A 19 5.60 8.35 -9.53
C ILE A 19 5.05 9.52 -10.34
N GLY A 20 5.08 10.72 -9.76
CA GLY A 20 4.71 11.93 -10.49
C GLY A 20 5.91 12.62 -11.13
N ARG A 21 5.63 13.62 -11.95
CA ARG A 21 6.66 14.35 -12.73
C ARG A 21 7.67 15.05 -11.85
N LYS A 22 7.28 15.64 -10.72
CA LYS A 22 8.24 16.27 -9.80
C LYS A 22 9.18 15.23 -9.20
N MET A 23 8.64 14.09 -8.78
CA MET A 23 9.45 12.99 -8.22
C MET A 23 10.43 12.44 -9.25
N LEU A 24 9.99 12.17 -10.48
CA LEU A 24 10.88 11.68 -11.53
C LEU A 24 12.00 12.68 -11.86
N ALA A 25 11.68 13.98 -11.90
CA ALA A 25 12.68 15.04 -12.07
C ALA A 25 13.70 15.05 -10.94
N TYR A 26 13.26 14.94 -9.68
CA TYR A 26 14.18 14.86 -8.55
C TYR A 26 15.07 13.62 -8.61
N ILE A 27 14.53 12.47 -9.01
CA ILE A 27 15.32 11.25 -9.18
C ILE A 27 16.40 11.46 -10.24
N ASP A 28 16.02 11.94 -11.42
CA ASP A 28 16.94 12.25 -12.52
C ASP A 28 18.06 13.21 -12.08
N LEU A 29 17.70 14.37 -11.51
CA LEU A 29 18.65 15.37 -11.04
C LEU A 29 19.58 14.83 -9.95
N ARG A 30 19.07 14.03 -9.01
CA ARG A 30 19.91 13.42 -7.97
C ARG A 30 20.87 12.38 -8.54
N LEU A 31 20.46 11.60 -9.55
CA LEU A 31 21.36 10.64 -10.20
C LEU A 31 22.45 11.36 -10.99
N ARG A 32 22.13 12.46 -11.69
CA ARG A 32 23.11 13.36 -12.31
C ARG A 32 24.16 13.85 -11.31
N ASP A 33 23.71 14.33 -10.14
CA ASP A 33 24.59 14.77 -9.04
C ASP A 33 25.46 13.62 -8.49
N ILE A 34 24.88 12.43 -8.31
CA ILE A 34 25.57 11.25 -7.77
C ILE A 34 26.67 10.76 -8.71
N PHE A 35 26.38 10.67 -10.01
CA PHE A 35 27.31 10.18 -11.01
C PHE A 35 28.19 11.28 -11.63
N GLY A 36 28.00 12.54 -11.23
CA GLY A 36 28.80 13.67 -11.68
C GLY A 36 28.67 13.95 -13.18
N THR A 37 27.49 13.72 -13.75
CA THR A 37 27.22 13.88 -15.18
C THR A 37 25.95 14.68 -15.44
N LYS A 38 25.84 15.29 -16.61
CA LYS A 38 24.63 15.99 -17.06
C LYS A 38 23.67 15.08 -17.83
N GLU A 39 24.10 13.87 -18.17
CA GLU A 39 23.30 12.87 -18.88
C GLU A 39 22.07 12.45 -18.05
N SER A 40 20.94 12.24 -18.73
CA SER A 40 19.70 11.80 -18.07
C SER A 40 19.93 10.55 -17.21
N PHE A 41 19.35 10.57 -16.02
CA PHE A 41 19.46 9.58 -14.96
C PHE A 41 20.91 9.23 -14.55
N GLY A 42 21.87 10.12 -14.80
CA GLY A 42 23.27 9.82 -14.48
C GLY A 42 23.90 8.77 -15.40
N ASN A 43 23.35 8.58 -16.61
CA ASN A 43 23.77 7.55 -17.58
C ASN A 43 23.70 6.11 -17.04
N ILE A 44 22.68 5.82 -16.23
CA ILE A 44 22.36 4.45 -15.80
C ILE A 44 21.07 3.97 -16.45
N SER A 45 20.92 2.66 -16.58
CA SER A 45 19.67 2.09 -17.10
C SER A 45 18.57 2.20 -16.05
N ILE A 46 17.40 2.69 -16.46
CA ILE A 46 16.19 2.74 -15.62
C ILE A 46 15.12 1.85 -16.25
N VAL A 47 14.48 1.01 -15.43
CA VAL A 47 13.30 0.23 -15.82
C VAL A 47 12.14 0.64 -14.92
N LEU A 48 11.07 1.13 -15.54
CA LEU A 48 9.82 1.45 -14.86
C LEU A 48 8.87 0.26 -15.01
N ILE A 49 8.34 -0.23 -13.90
CA ILE A 49 7.39 -1.34 -13.83
C ILE A 49 6.16 -0.86 -13.08
N GLY A 50 4.98 -1.22 -13.57
CA GLY A 50 3.73 -0.85 -12.93
C GLY A 50 2.58 -0.83 -13.92
N ASP A 51 1.41 -0.46 -13.41
CA ASP A 51 0.18 -0.48 -14.16
C ASP A 51 -0.51 0.87 -14.02
N MET A 52 -0.54 1.65 -15.11
CA MET A 52 -1.22 2.93 -15.11
C MET A 52 -2.69 2.77 -14.73
N ARG A 53 -3.32 1.60 -14.95
CA ARG A 53 -4.71 1.27 -14.56
C ARG A 53 -5.01 1.44 -13.09
N GLN A 54 -3.99 1.35 -12.24
CA GLN A 54 -4.07 1.55 -10.80
C GLN A 54 -4.08 3.06 -10.44
N LEU A 55 -3.64 3.39 -9.23
CA LEU A 55 -3.72 4.75 -8.70
C LEU A 55 -2.67 5.68 -9.33
N PRO A 56 -3.02 6.96 -9.57
CA PRO A 56 -2.07 8.01 -9.92
C PRO A 56 -1.21 8.44 -8.72
N PRO A 57 -0.17 9.27 -8.92
CA PRO A 57 0.61 9.84 -7.83
C PRO A 57 -0.24 10.66 -6.85
N VAL A 58 0.14 10.63 -5.57
CA VAL A 58 -0.46 11.46 -4.51
C VAL A 58 0.35 12.75 -4.37
N PHE A 59 -0.31 13.91 -4.41
CA PHE A 59 0.30 15.25 -4.32
C PHE A 59 1.35 15.59 -5.40
N ASP A 60 1.39 14.82 -6.47
CA ASP A 60 2.19 15.08 -7.66
C ASP A 60 1.34 14.88 -8.92
N THR A 61 1.84 15.36 -10.05
CA THR A 61 1.13 15.29 -11.32
C THR A 61 1.52 14.01 -12.07
N PRO A 62 0.56 13.24 -12.61
CA PRO A 62 0.85 12.05 -13.40
C PRO A 62 1.83 12.31 -14.55
N LEU A 63 2.58 11.27 -14.94
CA LEU A 63 3.60 11.35 -16.00
C LEU A 63 3.01 11.73 -17.37
N TYR A 64 1.81 11.22 -17.67
CA TYR A 64 1.05 11.47 -18.90
C TYR A 64 0.33 12.83 -18.94
N ALA A 65 0.47 13.66 -17.91
CA ALA A 65 -0.18 14.95 -17.88
C ALA A 65 0.60 16.00 -18.69
N GLU A 66 -0.13 16.93 -19.29
CA GLU A 66 0.41 18.06 -20.06
C GLU A 66 0.63 19.31 -19.20
N GLY A 67 1.52 20.21 -19.67
CA GLY A 67 1.81 21.50 -19.04
C GLY A 67 2.47 21.38 -17.66
N GLY A 68 2.60 22.48 -16.93
CA GLY A 68 3.16 22.47 -15.57
C GLY A 68 4.28 23.49 -15.39
N ARG A 69 4.83 23.53 -14.17
CA ARG A 69 5.97 24.37 -13.79
C ARG A 69 7.29 23.72 -14.21
N GLU A 70 8.38 24.48 -14.14
CA GLU A 70 9.72 24.08 -14.54
C GLU A 70 10.10 22.65 -14.12
N LEU A 71 9.99 22.31 -12.83
CA LEU A 71 10.34 20.97 -12.35
C LEU A 71 9.46 19.85 -12.95
N GLN A 72 8.18 20.12 -13.20
CA GLN A 72 7.28 19.16 -13.86
C GLN A 72 7.65 18.99 -15.33
N LEU A 73 8.12 20.05 -16.00
CA LEU A 73 8.62 19.99 -17.37
C LEU A 73 9.91 19.17 -17.44
N THR A 74 10.83 19.34 -16.48
CA THR A 74 12.03 18.47 -16.37
C THR A 74 11.64 17.00 -16.21
N GLY A 75 10.63 16.72 -15.39
CA GLY A 75 10.12 15.36 -15.20
C GLY A 75 9.50 14.78 -16.46
N ASN A 76 8.74 15.59 -17.20
CA ASN A 76 8.16 15.19 -18.49
C ASN A 76 9.26 14.89 -19.53
N LEU A 77 10.29 15.73 -19.61
CA LEU A 77 11.46 15.47 -20.48
C LEU A 77 12.16 14.17 -20.09
N SER A 78 12.38 13.95 -18.78
CA SER A 78 12.97 12.70 -18.28
C SER A 78 12.13 11.48 -18.63
N PHE A 79 10.81 11.60 -18.59
CA PHE A 79 9.90 10.52 -19.00
C PHE A 79 9.90 10.29 -20.52
N SER A 80 10.10 11.32 -21.33
CA SER A 80 10.15 11.19 -22.80
C SER A 80 11.38 10.43 -23.32
N GLU A 81 12.40 10.23 -22.47
CA GLU A 81 13.57 9.41 -22.81
C GLU A 81 13.26 7.89 -22.82
N PHE A 82 12.14 7.47 -22.22
CA PHE A 82 11.71 6.07 -22.25
C PHE A 82 11.07 5.73 -23.59
N LYS A 83 11.88 5.21 -24.52
CA LYS A 83 11.47 4.87 -25.90
C LYS A 83 10.99 3.44 -26.08
N GLN A 84 11.21 2.59 -25.08
CA GLN A 84 10.84 1.17 -25.13
C GLN A 84 9.77 0.90 -24.08
N CYS A 85 8.61 0.41 -24.53
CA CYS A 85 7.56 -0.10 -23.66
C CYS A 85 7.31 -1.56 -23.98
N VAL A 86 7.21 -2.39 -22.95
CA VAL A 86 6.81 -3.80 -23.08
C VAL A 86 5.53 -3.99 -22.29
N ARG A 87 4.45 -4.35 -22.97
CA ARG A 87 3.16 -4.64 -22.36
C ARG A 87 3.03 -6.13 -22.09
N LEU A 88 2.78 -6.48 -20.83
CA LEU A 88 2.39 -7.84 -20.46
C LEU A 88 0.87 -7.99 -20.64
N GLU A 89 0.45 -9.02 -21.38
CA GLU A 89 -0.97 -9.24 -21.70
C GLU A 89 -1.63 -10.30 -20.80
N GLN A 90 -0.84 -11.26 -20.32
CA GLN A 90 -1.36 -12.37 -19.53
C GLN A 90 -1.53 -11.98 -18.06
N VAL A 91 -2.77 -12.07 -17.56
CA VAL A 91 -3.09 -11.88 -16.14
C VAL A 91 -2.93 -13.20 -15.38
N PHE A 92 -1.94 -13.28 -14.50
CA PHE A 92 -1.67 -14.47 -13.68
C PHE A 92 -2.47 -14.52 -12.37
N ARG A 93 -2.89 -13.36 -11.83
CA ARG A 93 -3.56 -13.29 -10.53
C ARG A 93 -4.94 -13.95 -10.53
N GLN A 94 -5.79 -13.54 -11.48
CA GLN A 94 -7.09 -14.18 -11.76
C GLN A 94 -6.92 -15.24 -12.87
N SER A 95 -6.07 -16.22 -12.61
CA SER A 95 -5.80 -17.34 -13.51
C SER A 95 -6.88 -18.42 -13.42
N GLY A 96 -7.02 -19.20 -14.49
CA GLY A 96 -8.07 -20.23 -14.60
C GLY A 96 -9.20 -19.80 -15.53
N VAL A 97 -9.86 -20.80 -16.13
CA VAL A 97 -11.01 -20.58 -17.04
C VAL A 97 -12.22 -20.09 -16.24
N GLU A 98 -12.39 -20.57 -15.02
CA GLU A 98 -13.48 -20.20 -14.10
C GLU A 98 -13.49 -18.70 -13.76
N GLU A 99 -12.33 -18.03 -13.80
CA GLU A 99 -12.20 -16.60 -13.47
C GLU A 99 -12.20 -15.71 -14.73
N SER A 100 -12.53 -16.24 -15.92
CA SER A 100 -12.51 -15.46 -17.16
C SER A 100 -13.49 -14.28 -17.10
N GLU A 101 -14.71 -14.53 -16.63
CA GLU A 101 -15.74 -13.49 -16.52
C GLU A 101 -15.31 -12.38 -15.56
N TYR A 102 -14.71 -12.74 -14.43
CA TYR A 102 -14.17 -11.80 -13.46
C TYR A 102 -13.02 -10.96 -14.03
N ARG A 103 -12.08 -11.61 -14.73
CA ARG A 103 -10.94 -10.94 -15.38
C ARG A 103 -11.40 -9.95 -16.45
N GLU A 104 -12.38 -10.33 -17.26
CA GLU A 104 -12.96 -9.46 -18.28
C GLU A 104 -13.71 -8.28 -17.66
N ALA A 105 -14.50 -8.50 -16.61
CA ALA A 105 -15.18 -7.45 -15.86
C ALA A 105 -14.18 -6.46 -15.25
N LEU A 106 -13.06 -6.94 -14.69
CA LEU A 106 -11.96 -6.10 -14.20
C LEU A 106 -11.31 -5.29 -15.33
N SER A 107 -11.09 -5.88 -16.50
CA SER A 107 -10.51 -5.17 -17.65
C SER A 107 -11.43 -4.05 -18.13
N ARG A 108 -12.73 -4.33 -18.28
CA ARG A 108 -13.74 -3.33 -18.64
C ARG A 108 -13.81 -2.23 -17.58
N LEU A 109 -13.75 -2.59 -16.30
CA LEU A 109 -13.71 -1.64 -15.19
C LEU A 109 -12.48 -0.72 -15.24
N SER A 110 -11.27 -1.24 -15.44
CA SER A 110 -10.08 -0.40 -15.58
C SER A 110 -10.18 0.56 -16.76
N ASP A 111 -10.84 0.11 -17.82
CA ASP A 111 -11.08 0.89 -19.00
C ASP A 111 -12.35 1.71 -18.89
N GLY A 112 -13.00 1.87 -17.74
CA GLY A 112 -14.27 2.62 -17.61
C GLY A 112 -15.40 2.15 -18.53
N LYS A 113 -15.32 0.95 -19.11
CA LYS A 113 -16.32 0.37 -20.03
C LYS A 113 -17.19 -0.68 -19.34
N SER A 114 -17.37 -0.56 -18.02
CA SER A 114 -18.21 -1.49 -17.26
C SER A 114 -19.65 -1.50 -17.77
N THR A 115 -20.24 -2.68 -17.76
CA THR A 115 -21.62 -2.94 -18.17
C THR A 115 -22.49 -3.28 -16.95
N VAL A 116 -23.81 -3.29 -17.14
CA VAL A 116 -24.76 -3.75 -16.12
C VAL A 116 -24.50 -5.21 -15.74
N ALA A 117 -24.07 -6.05 -16.70
CA ALA A 117 -23.69 -7.44 -16.42
C ALA A 117 -22.49 -7.52 -15.48
N ASP A 118 -21.46 -6.68 -15.67
CA ASP A 118 -20.31 -6.61 -14.77
C ASP A 118 -20.72 -6.22 -13.35
N TRP A 119 -21.63 -5.25 -13.23
CA TRP A 119 -22.15 -4.85 -11.92
C TRP A 119 -22.97 -5.96 -11.26
N ASN A 120 -23.84 -6.64 -12.02
CA ASN A 120 -24.59 -7.79 -11.50
C ASN A 120 -23.65 -8.89 -11.00
N LEU A 121 -22.56 -9.17 -11.72
CA LEU A 121 -21.52 -10.10 -11.29
C LEU A 121 -20.93 -9.68 -9.93
N PHE A 122 -20.54 -8.41 -9.76
CA PHE A 122 -20.02 -7.90 -8.49
C PHE A 122 -21.09 -7.87 -7.38
N ALA A 123 -22.35 -7.59 -7.72
CA ALA A 123 -23.46 -7.53 -6.78
C ALA A 123 -23.74 -8.89 -6.12
N THR A 124 -23.41 -10.01 -6.77
CA THR A 124 -23.43 -11.35 -6.15
C THR A 124 -22.53 -11.45 -4.91
N ARG A 125 -21.57 -10.53 -4.75
CA ARG A 125 -20.60 -10.47 -3.66
C ARG A 125 -20.93 -9.39 -2.63
N SER A 126 -22.19 -8.96 -2.54
CA SER A 126 -22.64 -8.06 -1.48
C SER A 126 -22.56 -8.76 -0.11
N TYR A 127 -21.75 -8.22 0.80
CA TYR A 127 -21.57 -8.79 2.14
C TYR A 127 -22.89 -8.78 2.94
N ALA A 128 -23.80 -7.84 2.66
CA ALA A 128 -25.08 -7.75 3.36
C ALA A 128 -25.95 -8.99 3.11
N THR A 129 -25.98 -9.49 1.87
CA THR A 129 -26.82 -10.60 1.42
C THR A 129 -26.16 -11.98 1.55
N MET A 130 -24.88 -12.04 1.90
CA MET A 130 -24.17 -13.31 2.14
C MET A 130 -24.77 -14.10 3.31
N SER A 131 -24.71 -15.43 3.18
CA SER A 131 -25.05 -16.37 4.25
C SER A 131 -24.15 -16.20 5.48
N VAL A 132 -24.58 -16.75 6.62
CA VAL A 132 -23.81 -16.68 7.87
C VAL A 132 -22.50 -17.44 7.73
N GLU A 133 -22.56 -18.61 7.08
CA GLU A 133 -21.42 -19.47 6.80
C GLU A 133 -20.39 -18.76 5.91
N GLU A 134 -20.82 -18.08 4.85
CA GLU A 134 -19.93 -17.29 4.00
C GLU A 134 -19.31 -16.12 4.77
N LYS A 135 -20.09 -15.37 5.55
CA LYS A 135 -19.58 -14.28 6.40
C LYS A 135 -18.51 -14.78 7.38
N HIS A 136 -18.66 -15.98 7.92
CA HIS A 136 -17.65 -16.59 8.78
C HIS A 136 -16.33 -16.87 8.06
N THR A 137 -16.34 -17.16 6.76
CA THR A 137 -15.09 -17.32 5.99
C THR A 137 -14.29 -16.01 5.94
N PHE A 138 -14.97 -14.87 5.83
CA PHE A 138 -14.37 -13.54 5.80
C PHE A 138 -13.98 -12.97 7.18
N ARG A 139 -14.12 -13.74 8.27
CA ARG A 139 -13.86 -13.23 9.64
C ARG A 139 -12.46 -12.64 9.84
N HIS A 140 -11.47 -13.17 9.10
CA HIS A 140 -10.07 -12.75 9.14
C HIS A 140 -9.63 -12.02 7.87
N ALA A 141 -10.56 -11.77 6.95
CA ALA A 141 -10.26 -11.10 5.70
C ALA A 141 -9.89 -9.64 5.97
N LEU A 142 -8.90 -9.14 5.23
CA LEU A 142 -8.47 -7.76 5.33
C LEU A 142 -9.57 -6.84 4.78
N ARG A 143 -9.94 -5.82 5.54
CA ARG A 143 -10.87 -4.79 5.08
C ARG A 143 -10.15 -3.65 4.39
N LEU A 144 -10.63 -3.27 3.21
CA LEU A 144 -10.09 -2.14 2.46
C LEU A 144 -11.04 -0.95 2.56
N PHE A 145 -10.52 0.21 2.93
CA PHE A 145 -11.29 1.46 3.06
C PHE A 145 -10.71 2.58 2.18
N PRO A 146 -11.52 3.58 1.78
CA PRO A 146 -11.01 4.66 0.93
C PRO A 146 -10.18 5.69 1.72
N SER A 147 -10.47 5.88 3.03
CA SER A 147 -9.78 6.84 3.89
C SER A 147 -9.05 6.19 5.08
N LYS A 148 -8.06 6.92 5.63
CA LYS A 148 -7.31 6.48 6.81
C LYS A 148 -8.17 6.46 8.07
N ASP A 149 -9.08 7.43 8.20
CA ASP A 149 -9.93 7.59 9.37
C ASP A 149 -10.90 6.42 9.49
N GLU A 150 -11.56 6.02 8.40
CA GLU A 150 -12.46 4.84 8.41
C GLU A 150 -11.71 3.55 8.74
N ALA A 151 -10.51 3.36 8.17
CA ALA A 151 -9.67 2.21 8.49
C ALA A 151 -9.25 2.21 9.97
N ALA A 152 -8.89 3.37 10.52
CA ALA A 152 -8.52 3.52 11.93
C ALA A 152 -9.72 3.24 12.84
N SER A 153 -10.89 3.81 12.57
CA SER A 153 -12.12 3.57 13.34
C SER A 153 -12.49 2.08 13.35
N TYR A 154 -12.41 1.40 12.21
CA TYR A 154 -12.68 -0.04 12.16
C TYR A 154 -11.64 -0.83 12.96
N ASN A 155 -10.35 -0.49 12.86
CA ASN A 155 -9.31 -1.15 13.65
C ASN A 155 -9.52 -0.96 15.16
N GLU A 156 -9.92 0.24 15.60
CA GLU A 156 -10.23 0.52 17.00
C GLU A 156 -11.45 -0.25 17.51
N GLU A 157 -12.52 -0.32 16.71
CA GLU A 157 -13.70 -1.12 17.01
C GLU A 157 -13.32 -2.59 17.21
N ARG A 158 -12.57 -3.16 16.26
CA ARG A 158 -12.06 -4.55 16.34
C ARG A 158 -11.15 -4.77 17.54
N LEU A 159 -10.31 -3.80 17.88
CA LEU A 159 -9.45 -3.87 19.05
C LEU A 159 -10.28 -3.90 20.35
N ARG A 160 -11.35 -3.11 20.45
CA ARG A 160 -12.25 -3.10 21.61
C ARG A 160 -13.03 -4.43 21.73
N GLU A 161 -13.49 -4.98 20.61
CA GLU A 161 -14.21 -6.25 20.58
C GLU A 161 -13.38 -7.45 21.07
N LEU A 162 -12.05 -7.37 21.02
CA LEU A 162 -11.18 -8.44 21.53
C LEU A 162 -11.34 -8.67 23.04
N GLY A 163 -11.79 -7.66 23.80
CA GLY A 163 -11.98 -7.77 25.26
C GLY A 163 -10.70 -7.92 26.09
N PHE A 164 -9.52 -7.80 25.47
CA PHE A 164 -8.24 -7.79 26.16
C PHE A 164 -7.81 -6.35 26.52
N PRO A 165 -7.00 -6.16 27.59
CA PRO A 165 -6.43 -4.86 27.92
C PRO A 165 -5.64 -4.27 26.74
N VAL A 166 -5.86 -2.99 26.44
CA VAL A 166 -5.17 -2.28 25.36
C VAL A 166 -3.93 -1.59 25.93
N ALA A 167 -2.77 -2.03 25.46
CA ALA A 167 -1.51 -1.35 25.69
C ALA A 167 -1.44 -0.06 24.87
N HIS A 168 -1.06 1.02 25.54
CA HIS A 168 -0.84 2.34 24.94
C HIS A 168 0.67 2.61 24.93
N ILE A 169 1.31 2.37 23.78
CA ILE A 169 2.76 2.40 23.61
C ILE A 169 3.17 3.73 22.96
N PRO A 170 3.62 4.75 23.72
CA PRO A 170 4.10 6.00 23.13
C PRO A 170 5.43 5.79 22.41
N SER A 171 5.69 6.62 21.40
CA SER A 171 6.97 6.68 20.72
C SER A 171 7.96 7.56 21.50
N VAL A 172 9.25 7.33 21.30
CA VAL A 172 10.31 8.21 21.84
C VAL A 172 10.83 9.09 20.71
N ASN A 173 10.76 10.41 20.89
CA ASN A 173 11.12 11.40 19.86
C ASN A 173 12.25 12.31 20.37
N ASN A 174 13.05 12.87 19.45
CA ASN A 174 14.14 13.78 19.82
C ASN A 174 13.69 15.20 20.17
N CYS A 175 12.47 15.60 19.80
CA CYS A 175 11.89 16.89 20.17
C CYS A 175 10.33 16.87 20.12
N PRO A 176 9.64 17.81 20.80
CA PRO A 176 8.17 17.87 20.79
C PRO A 176 7.57 18.05 19.40
N THR A 177 8.24 18.77 18.50
CA THR A 177 7.77 18.93 17.11
C THR A 177 7.81 17.61 16.34
N ALA A 178 8.79 16.76 16.60
CA ALA A 178 8.87 15.42 16.02
C ALA A 178 7.78 14.48 16.57
N GLU A 179 7.37 14.66 17.83
CA GLU A 179 6.24 13.94 18.42
C GLU A 179 4.92 14.29 17.73
N GLY A 180 4.69 15.58 17.45
CA GLY A 180 3.50 16.05 16.72
C GLY A 180 3.47 15.69 15.23
N ALA A 181 4.56 15.16 14.66
CA ALA A 181 4.62 14.79 13.25
C ALA A 181 3.74 13.58 12.93
N SER A 182 3.16 13.56 11.72
CA SER A 182 2.33 12.45 11.29
C SER A 182 3.13 11.15 11.16
N SER A 183 2.45 10.00 11.14
CA SER A 183 3.13 8.74 10.84
C SER A 183 3.67 8.69 9.41
N ASP A 184 3.10 9.45 8.47
CA ASP A 184 3.63 9.53 7.11
C ASP A 184 5.01 10.21 7.09
N ASP A 185 5.16 11.32 7.81
CA ASP A 185 6.43 12.04 7.94
C ASP A 185 7.48 11.18 8.66
N ALA A 186 7.05 10.47 9.70
CA ALA A 186 7.91 9.62 10.51
C ALA A 186 8.21 8.23 9.89
N LYS A 187 8.07 8.10 8.56
CA LYS A 187 8.31 6.86 7.80
C LYS A 187 7.53 5.66 8.37
N GLU A 188 6.23 5.89 8.53
CA GLU A 188 5.19 4.94 8.93
C GLU A 188 5.20 4.50 10.41
N LEU A 189 6.11 5.03 11.21
CA LEU A 189 6.11 4.79 12.66
C LEU A 189 5.03 5.61 13.36
N GLN A 190 4.17 4.93 14.12
CA GLN A 190 3.08 5.56 14.87
C GLN A 190 3.63 6.42 16.01
N ASN A 191 2.98 7.56 16.28
CA ASN A 191 3.31 8.33 17.48
C ASN A 191 2.87 7.57 18.74
N ILE A 192 1.64 7.04 18.70
CA ILE A 192 1.07 6.17 19.73
C ILE A 192 0.64 4.89 19.04
N LEU A 193 1.12 3.76 19.54
CA LEU A 193 0.73 2.45 19.04
C LEU A 193 -0.19 1.78 20.06
N LEU A 194 -1.44 1.53 19.65
CA LEU A 194 -2.42 0.77 20.43
C LEU A 194 -2.33 -0.70 20.05
N LEU A 195 -2.06 -1.57 21.03
CA LEU A 195 -1.98 -3.02 20.82
C LEU A 195 -2.69 -3.76 21.93
N SER A 196 -3.12 -4.98 21.64
CA SER A 196 -3.60 -5.91 22.64
C SER A 196 -3.19 -7.33 22.27
N LYS A 197 -3.25 -8.26 23.22
CA LYS A 197 -3.11 -9.68 22.91
C LYS A 197 -4.20 -10.08 21.91
N GLN A 198 -3.85 -10.92 20.95
CA GLN A 198 -4.69 -11.31 19.80
C GLN A 198 -4.98 -10.19 18.78
N ALA A 199 -4.38 -9.01 18.91
CA ALA A 199 -4.53 -7.96 17.90
C ALA A 199 -3.89 -8.38 16.57
N ARG A 200 -4.57 -8.10 15.46
CA ARG A 200 -4.01 -8.26 14.11
C ARG A 200 -3.13 -7.06 13.79
N VAL A 201 -1.90 -7.34 13.41
CA VAL A 201 -0.87 -6.33 13.12
C VAL A 201 -0.21 -6.56 11.77
N MET A 202 0.20 -5.45 11.15
CA MET A 202 0.97 -5.43 9.91
C MET A 202 2.33 -4.80 10.16
N LEU A 203 3.37 -5.45 9.67
CA LEU A 203 4.74 -4.95 9.70
C LEU A 203 4.92 -3.81 8.69
N ARG A 204 5.55 -2.71 9.12
CA ARG A 204 5.75 -1.48 8.32
C ARG A 204 7.15 -1.32 7.75
N LYS A 205 8.04 -2.28 8.02
CA LYS A 205 9.42 -2.27 7.52
C LYS A 205 9.84 -3.67 7.11
N ASN A 206 10.76 -3.76 6.16
CA ASN A 206 11.45 -5.01 5.89
C ASN A 206 12.27 -5.39 7.11
N TYR A 207 11.97 -6.56 7.69
CA TYR A 207 12.64 -7.05 8.89
C TYR A 207 13.53 -8.25 8.53
N SER A 208 12.99 -9.22 7.79
CA SER A 208 13.75 -10.35 7.25
C SER A 208 13.09 -10.85 5.96
N THR A 209 13.56 -10.31 4.83
CA THR A 209 12.99 -10.61 3.50
C THR A 209 13.11 -12.10 3.15
N GLN A 210 14.24 -12.73 3.50
CA GLN A 210 14.50 -14.15 3.27
C GLN A 210 13.51 -15.09 3.98
N PHE A 211 12.87 -14.64 5.07
CA PHE A 211 11.91 -15.43 5.84
C PHE A 211 10.47 -14.95 5.68
N GLY A 212 10.20 -14.10 4.69
CA GLY A 212 8.85 -13.59 4.40
C GLY A 212 8.38 -12.46 5.33
N LEU A 213 9.28 -11.82 6.09
CA LEU A 213 8.97 -10.67 6.94
C LEU A 213 9.33 -9.37 6.22
N VAL A 214 8.40 -8.93 5.37
CA VAL A 214 8.50 -7.73 4.54
C VAL A 214 7.49 -6.68 5.00
N ASN A 215 7.63 -5.44 4.52
CA ASN A 215 6.57 -4.45 4.69
C ASN A 215 5.25 -5.01 4.12
N GLY A 216 4.20 -5.00 4.93
CA GLY A 216 2.89 -5.59 4.59
C GLY A 216 2.66 -6.98 5.17
N SER A 217 3.66 -7.67 5.73
CA SER A 217 3.47 -8.96 6.39
C SER A 217 2.52 -8.82 7.57
N THR A 218 1.49 -9.67 7.63
CA THR A 218 0.44 -9.67 8.66
C THR A 218 0.65 -10.77 9.68
N GLY A 219 0.26 -10.50 10.91
CA GLY A 219 0.38 -11.44 12.01
C GLY A 219 -0.53 -11.10 13.18
N THR A 220 -0.45 -11.92 14.21
CA THR A 220 -1.27 -11.83 15.42
C THR A 220 -0.37 -11.65 16.64
N VAL A 221 -0.64 -10.62 17.45
CA VAL A 221 0.10 -10.35 18.68
C VAL A 221 -0.17 -11.45 19.70
N LYS A 222 0.89 -12.06 20.21
CA LYS A 222 0.85 -13.06 21.29
C LYS A 222 1.18 -12.45 22.64
N ASP A 223 2.17 -11.56 22.68
CA ASP A 223 2.55 -10.87 23.92
C ASP A 223 3.23 -9.53 23.66
N ILE A 224 3.25 -8.68 24.69
CA ILE A 224 3.89 -7.36 24.70
C ILE A 224 4.85 -7.34 25.89
N ILE A 225 6.14 -7.19 25.61
CA ILE A 225 7.20 -7.31 26.59
C ILE A 225 7.71 -5.92 26.96
N TYR A 226 7.68 -5.60 28.25
CA TYR A 226 8.26 -4.38 28.82
C TYR A 226 9.55 -4.70 29.56
N LYS A 227 10.36 -3.66 29.77
CA LYS A 227 11.50 -3.75 30.69
C LYS A 227 10.96 -3.93 32.11
N GLU A 228 11.71 -4.60 32.97
CA GLU A 228 11.34 -4.73 34.39
C GLU A 228 11.15 -3.34 35.03
N GLY A 229 9.96 -3.13 35.63
CA GLY A 229 9.54 -1.86 36.21
C GLY A 229 8.82 -0.90 35.25
N ASP A 230 8.84 -1.15 33.94
CA ASP A 230 8.09 -0.36 32.96
C ASP A 230 6.67 -0.91 32.80
N GLU A 231 5.68 -0.03 32.59
CA GLU A 231 4.28 -0.43 32.37
C GLU A 231 3.57 0.42 31.32
N SER A 232 2.39 -0.05 30.91
CA SER A 232 1.46 0.70 30.07
C SER A 232 0.34 1.28 30.94
N PRO A 233 -0.09 2.53 30.71
CA PRO A 233 0.41 3.48 29.71
C PRO A 233 1.70 4.18 30.15
N GLY A 234 2.58 4.53 29.20
CA GLY A 234 3.66 5.50 29.45
C GLY A 234 5.04 5.05 28.99
N ASN A 235 5.33 3.75 29.04
CA ASN A 235 6.61 3.22 28.57
C ASN A 235 6.50 2.61 27.17
N ILE A 236 7.62 2.66 26.44
CA ILE A 236 7.78 1.89 25.20
C ILE A 236 8.05 0.42 25.56
N SER A 237 7.45 -0.52 24.83
CA SER A 237 7.76 -1.95 25.00
C SER A 237 9.14 -2.28 24.40
N ILE A 238 9.88 -3.20 25.01
CA ILE A 238 11.16 -3.67 24.46
C ILE A 238 10.98 -4.61 23.26
N ALA A 239 9.88 -5.37 23.22
CA ALA A 239 9.52 -6.22 22.09
C ALA A 239 8.02 -6.54 22.08
N VAL A 240 7.49 -6.83 20.90
CA VAL A 240 6.16 -7.44 20.71
C VAL A 240 6.33 -8.78 20.04
N LEU A 241 5.76 -9.81 20.65
CA LEU A 241 5.76 -11.16 20.13
C LEU A 241 4.63 -11.31 19.11
N VAL A 242 4.96 -11.55 17.85
CA VAL A 242 3.99 -11.67 16.76
C VAL A 242 4.11 -13.03 16.07
N GLU A 243 2.99 -13.73 15.94
CA GLU A 243 2.86 -14.90 15.06
C GLU A 243 2.45 -14.42 13.68
N PHE A 244 3.36 -14.49 12.70
CA PHE A 244 3.11 -14.04 11.33
C PHE A 244 2.53 -15.17 10.46
N ASP A 245 1.54 -14.83 9.63
CA ASP A 245 0.74 -15.83 8.89
C ASP A 245 1.56 -16.64 7.89
N LYS A 246 2.64 -16.04 7.34
CA LYS A 246 3.46 -16.58 6.24
C LYS A 246 4.94 -16.67 6.60
N TYR A 247 5.27 -16.68 7.89
CA TYR A 247 6.66 -16.78 8.33
C TYR A 247 7.22 -18.19 8.12
N ILE A 248 8.37 -18.25 7.45
CA ILE A 248 9.06 -19.51 7.11
C ILE A 248 10.46 -19.63 7.75
N GLY A 249 10.80 -18.72 8.67
CA GLY A 249 12.12 -18.64 9.26
C GLY A 249 12.33 -19.55 10.49
N PRO A 250 13.50 -19.41 11.13
CA PRO A 250 13.86 -20.16 12.32
C PRO A 250 12.89 -19.95 13.48
N ARG A 251 12.62 -21.01 14.24
CA ARG A 251 11.76 -20.97 15.41
C ARG A 251 12.56 -20.64 16.66
N ALA A 252 12.01 -19.82 17.54
CA ALA A 252 12.66 -19.47 18.81
C ALA A 252 12.73 -20.66 19.78
N TYR A 253 11.72 -21.54 19.76
CA TYR A 253 11.66 -22.81 20.49
C TYR A 253 10.75 -23.80 19.75
N GLU A 254 10.75 -25.07 20.16
CA GLU A 254 9.85 -26.09 19.60
C GLU A 254 8.40 -25.59 19.63
N GLU A 255 7.69 -25.73 18.50
CA GLU A 255 6.32 -25.25 18.28
C GLU A 255 6.08 -23.74 18.10
N SER A 256 7.08 -22.87 18.28
CA SER A 256 6.86 -21.42 18.16
C SER A 256 7.15 -20.87 16.76
N THR A 257 6.13 -20.27 16.14
CA THR A 257 6.20 -19.43 14.94
C THR A 257 6.31 -17.94 15.28
N VAL A 258 6.53 -17.63 16.55
CA VAL A 258 6.50 -16.27 17.08
C VAL A 258 7.82 -15.57 16.82
N VAL A 259 7.75 -14.34 16.33
CA VAL A 259 8.89 -13.48 16.04
C VAL A 259 8.85 -12.27 16.98
N PRO A 260 9.93 -11.98 17.72
CA PRO A 260 10.03 -10.76 18.51
C PRO A 260 10.30 -9.57 17.59
N ILE A 261 9.36 -8.63 17.55
CA ILE A 261 9.51 -7.36 16.84
C ILE A 261 9.96 -6.30 17.85
N ILE A 262 11.13 -5.71 17.58
CA ILE A 262 11.74 -4.69 18.42
C ILE A 262 11.50 -3.28 17.85
N PRO A 263 11.47 -2.24 18.70
CA PRO A 263 11.40 -0.87 18.23
C PRO A 263 12.60 -0.49 17.35
N VAL A 264 12.36 0.41 16.42
CA VAL A 264 13.35 0.89 15.45
C VAL A 264 13.33 2.40 15.37
N THR A 265 14.46 2.99 14.99
CA THR A 265 14.57 4.43 14.76
C THR A 265 14.28 4.78 13.31
N THR A 266 13.52 5.85 13.07
CA THR A 266 13.45 6.56 11.79
C THR A 266 13.97 7.98 11.96
N ASN A 267 14.66 8.47 10.93
CA ASN A 267 15.12 9.85 10.83
C ASN A 267 14.56 10.49 9.57
N TRP A 268 14.13 11.74 9.68
CA TRP A 268 13.71 12.59 8.56
C TRP A 268 14.11 14.04 8.82
N ILE A 269 13.99 14.89 7.79
CA ILE A 269 14.36 16.31 7.87
C ILE A 269 13.11 17.13 7.58
N SER A 270 12.83 18.13 8.41
CA SER A 270 11.72 19.06 8.19
C SER A 270 11.93 19.91 6.93
N SER A 271 10.88 20.59 6.47
CA SER A 271 11.01 21.60 5.41
C SER A 271 11.97 22.74 5.75
N SER A 272 12.19 23.02 7.05
CA SER A 272 13.14 23.99 7.56
C SER A 272 14.55 23.45 7.77
N GLY A 273 14.84 22.21 7.38
CA GLY A 273 16.16 21.60 7.50
C GLY A 273 16.49 21.02 8.88
N VAL A 274 15.50 20.93 9.78
CA VAL A 274 15.70 20.41 11.14
C VAL A 274 15.62 18.87 11.14
N PRO A 275 16.60 18.16 11.71
CA PRO A 275 16.56 16.71 11.81
C PRO A 275 15.59 16.24 12.90
N TYR A 276 14.68 15.35 12.52
CA TYR A 276 13.71 14.71 13.40
C TYR A 276 13.94 13.21 13.47
N GLN A 277 13.66 12.65 14.65
CA GLN A 277 13.85 11.25 14.97
C GLN A 277 12.66 10.71 15.75
N ARG A 278 12.22 9.50 15.40
CA ARG A 278 11.20 8.72 16.13
C ARG A 278 11.68 7.30 16.34
N PHE A 279 11.51 6.79 17.55
CA PHE A 279 11.79 5.42 17.96
C PHE A 279 10.49 4.75 18.38
N GLN A 280 10.08 3.72 17.62
CA GLN A 280 8.82 3.00 17.83
C GLN A 280 8.87 1.62 17.14
N LEU A 281 8.02 0.70 17.57
CA LEU A 281 7.73 -0.55 16.86
C LEU A 281 7.25 -0.29 15.41
N PRO A 282 7.77 -1.02 14.41
CA PRO A 282 7.31 -0.92 13.02
C PRO A 282 6.02 -1.73 12.81
N LEU A 283 5.01 -1.54 13.65
CA LEU A 283 3.73 -2.26 13.60
C LEU A 283 2.57 -1.27 13.50
N ILE A 284 1.47 -1.72 12.91
CA ILE A 284 0.17 -1.05 12.93
C ILE A 284 -0.94 -2.09 13.02
N LEU A 285 -2.08 -1.75 13.62
CA LEU A 285 -3.29 -2.60 13.55
C LEU A 285 -3.71 -2.83 12.09
N CYS A 286 -4.18 -4.04 11.77
CA CYS A 286 -4.40 -4.44 10.39
C CYS A 286 -5.64 -5.31 10.13
N TRP A 287 -6.74 -5.11 10.86
CA TRP A 287 -8.03 -5.61 10.38
C TRP A 287 -8.52 -4.81 9.17
N ALA A 288 -8.14 -3.54 9.10
CA ALA A 288 -8.40 -2.64 8.00
C ALA A 288 -7.16 -1.88 7.54
N ILE A 289 -7.05 -1.65 6.24
CA ILE A 289 -6.09 -0.73 5.63
C ILE A 289 -6.79 0.14 4.57
N THR A 290 -6.10 1.17 4.10
CA THR A 290 -6.59 1.93 2.95
C THR A 290 -6.38 1.16 1.65
N VAL A 291 -7.26 1.39 0.66
CA VAL A 291 -7.11 0.85 -0.70
C VAL A 291 -5.73 1.19 -1.28
N HIS A 292 -5.24 2.42 -1.07
CA HIS A 292 -3.89 2.85 -1.47
C HIS A 292 -2.79 1.94 -0.92
N LYS A 293 -2.88 1.54 0.35
CA LYS A 293 -1.89 0.65 0.99
C LYS A 293 -1.98 -0.80 0.51
N SER A 294 -3.03 -1.17 -0.23
CA SER A 294 -3.17 -2.49 -0.84
C SER A 294 -2.52 -2.60 -2.23
N GLN A 295 -1.98 -1.49 -2.76
CA GLN A 295 -1.22 -1.50 -4.01
C GLN A 295 -0.01 -2.45 -3.90
N GLY A 296 0.27 -3.22 -4.97
CA GLY A 296 1.22 -4.33 -4.94
C GLY A 296 0.80 -5.61 -4.16
N LEU A 297 -0.19 -5.55 -3.27
CA LEU A 297 -0.59 -6.72 -2.47
C LEU A 297 -1.47 -7.70 -3.26
N THR A 298 -1.28 -9.00 -3.01
CA THR A 298 -2.25 -10.05 -3.38
C THR A 298 -2.87 -10.60 -2.11
N LEU A 299 -4.19 -10.49 -2.00
CA LEU A 299 -4.96 -10.87 -0.81
C LEU A 299 -5.64 -12.22 -1.04
N ASP A 300 -5.59 -13.07 -0.02
CA ASP A 300 -6.27 -14.36 -0.07
C ASP A 300 -7.79 -14.17 0.02
N GLN A 301 -8.27 -13.22 0.83
CA GLN A 301 -9.64 -12.71 0.84
C GLN A 301 -9.67 -11.22 1.20
N ALA A 302 -10.67 -10.49 0.72
CA ALA A 302 -10.85 -9.06 1.03
C ALA A 302 -12.32 -8.66 1.15
N VAL A 303 -12.62 -7.81 2.14
CA VAL A 303 -13.90 -7.10 2.23
C VAL A 303 -13.64 -5.63 1.88
N VAL A 304 -14.28 -5.16 0.82
CA VAL A 304 -13.96 -3.87 0.22
C VAL A 304 -15.08 -2.86 0.50
N ASN A 305 -14.68 -1.72 1.06
CA ASN A 305 -15.44 -0.49 1.05
C ASN A 305 -14.70 0.51 0.14
N ILE A 306 -15.35 0.93 -0.94
CA ILE A 306 -14.81 1.92 -1.88
C ILE A 306 -15.42 3.32 -1.68
N GLY A 307 -16.23 3.51 -0.63
CA GLY A 307 -16.91 4.76 -0.31
C GLY A 307 -17.93 5.19 -1.36
N THR A 308 -18.28 6.48 -1.36
CA THR A 308 -19.28 7.07 -2.27
C THR A 308 -18.68 7.76 -3.50
N THR A 309 -17.39 8.11 -3.43
CA THR A 309 -16.67 8.84 -4.47
C THR A 309 -15.63 7.96 -5.14
N GLU A 310 -15.60 7.98 -6.48
CA GLU A 310 -14.53 7.35 -7.23
C GLU A 310 -13.31 8.27 -7.29
N ARG A 311 -12.15 7.72 -6.95
CA ARG A 311 -10.86 8.30 -7.27
C ARG A 311 -10.20 7.39 -8.29
N LEU A 312 -9.66 7.96 -9.36
CA LEU A 312 -9.09 7.26 -10.52
C LEU A 312 -8.38 5.94 -10.19
N GLY A 313 -9.02 4.83 -10.55
CA GLY A 313 -8.44 3.50 -10.41
C GLY A 313 -8.62 2.87 -9.02
N MET A 314 -9.26 3.55 -8.05
CA MET A 314 -9.47 3.03 -6.70
C MET A 314 -10.37 1.80 -6.70
N THR A 315 -11.47 1.81 -7.47
CA THR A 315 -12.34 0.63 -7.59
C THR A 315 -11.57 -0.51 -8.23
N PHE A 316 -10.95 -0.29 -9.39
CA PHE A 316 -10.13 -1.31 -10.06
C PHE A 316 -9.02 -1.87 -9.16
N LEU A 317 -8.31 -0.99 -8.44
CA LEU A 317 -7.25 -1.38 -7.52
C LEU A 317 -7.78 -2.31 -6.44
N ALA A 318 -8.85 -1.91 -5.75
CA ALA A 318 -9.41 -2.68 -4.64
C ALA A 318 -9.96 -4.04 -5.10
N LEU A 319 -10.68 -4.07 -6.23
CA LEU A 319 -11.26 -5.29 -6.75
C LEU A 319 -10.16 -6.25 -7.25
N SER A 320 -9.11 -5.76 -7.89
CA SER A 320 -8.03 -6.59 -8.46
C SER A 320 -7.09 -7.25 -7.44
N ARG A 321 -7.30 -7.07 -6.13
CA ARG A 321 -6.43 -7.62 -5.08
C ARG A 321 -6.62 -9.12 -4.82
N THR A 322 -7.78 -9.67 -5.17
CA THR A 322 -8.11 -11.08 -4.92
C THR A 322 -7.88 -11.95 -6.15
N ARG A 323 -7.60 -13.24 -5.95
CA ARG A 323 -7.38 -14.19 -7.06
C ARG A 323 -8.68 -14.69 -7.68
N ARG A 324 -9.75 -14.77 -6.88
CA ARG A 324 -11.04 -15.34 -7.28
C ARG A 324 -12.17 -14.42 -6.87
N LEU A 325 -13.23 -14.34 -7.68
CA LEU A 325 -14.39 -13.52 -7.35
C LEU A 325 -15.04 -13.90 -6.01
N ARG A 326 -15.06 -15.20 -5.69
CA ARG A 326 -15.60 -15.73 -4.42
C ARG A 326 -14.83 -15.28 -3.17
N ASP A 327 -13.60 -14.81 -3.34
CA ASP A 327 -12.73 -14.37 -2.23
C ASP A 327 -12.83 -12.85 -2.00
N LEU A 328 -13.72 -12.19 -2.76
CA LEU A 328 -14.05 -10.78 -2.65
C LEU A 328 -15.45 -10.60 -2.04
N ALA A 329 -15.63 -9.58 -1.22
CA ALA A 329 -16.93 -9.14 -0.73
C ALA A 329 -16.99 -7.61 -0.67
N PHE A 330 -18.19 -7.03 -0.80
CA PHE A 330 -18.42 -5.59 -0.72
C PHE A 330 -19.24 -5.20 0.49
N PHE A 331 -18.77 -4.21 1.26
CA PHE A 331 -19.50 -3.69 2.41
C PHE A 331 -19.27 -2.18 2.61
N PRO A 332 -20.22 -1.31 2.22
CA PRO A 332 -21.46 -1.62 1.50
C PRO A 332 -21.20 -2.02 0.03
N MET A 333 -22.21 -2.62 -0.61
CA MET A 333 -22.21 -2.74 -2.08
C MET A 333 -22.38 -1.35 -2.71
N PHE A 334 -21.68 -1.10 -3.80
CA PHE A 334 -21.75 0.16 -4.53
C PHE A 334 -22.80 0.13 -5.64
N ASP A 335 -23.36 1.29 -5.97
CA ASP A 335 -24.37 1.42 -7.03
C ASP A 335 -23.76 1.41 -8.44
N TYR A 336 -24.56 1.06 -9.44
CA TYR A 336 -24.12 1.00 -10.84
C TYR A 336 -23.65 2.36 -11.36
N GLU A 337 -24.27 3.46 -10.91
CA GLU A 337 -23.89 4.83 -11.26
C GLU A 337 -22.45 5.16 -10.87
N ARG A 338 -21.85 4.42 -9.92
CA ARG A 338 -20.43 4.55 -9.63
C ARG A 338 -19.58 4.10 -10.82
N LEU A 339 -19.93 2.99 -11.46
CA LEU A 339 -19.19 2.46 -12.61
C LEU A 339 -19.33 3.39 -13.82
N GLU A 340 -20.52 3.94 -14.06
CA GLU A 340 -20.75 4.89 -15.15
C GLU A 340 -19.94 6.18 -15.01
N ARG A 341 -19.67 6.61 -13.76
CA ARG A 341 -18.84 7.78 -13.49
C ARG A 341 -17.37 7.57 -13.88
N ILE A 342 -16.89 6.32 -13.96
CA ILE A 342 -15.50 6.01 -14.34
C ILE A 342 -15.25 6.42 -15.79
N ASP A 343 -16.16 6.10 -16.73
CA ASP A 343 -15.98 6.48 -18.14
C ASP A 343 -15.97 8.00 -18.37
N LYS A 344 -16.77 8.70 -17.56
CA LYS A 344 -16.89 10.16 -17.61
C LYS A 344 -15.67 10.86 -17.03
N CYS A 345 -14.76 10.15 -16.36
CA CYS A 345 -13.56 10.72 -15.77
C CYS A 345 -12.52 11.08 -16.85
N TYR A 346 -12.21 12.37 -16.97
CA TYR A 346 -11.26 12.90 -17.96
C TYR A 346 -9.88 12.24 -17.89
N GLU A 347 -9.42 11.96 -16.68
CA GLU A 347 -8.11 11.34 -16.43
C GLU A 347 -8.05 9.88 -16.92
N VAL A 348 -9.16 9.13 -16.92
CA VAL A 348 -9.22 7.79 -17.53
C VAL A 348 -8.98 7.89 -19.03
N LYS A 349 -9.53 8.91 -19.70
CA LYS A 349 -9.33 9.12 -21.14
C LYS A 349 -7.89 9.44 -21.48
N LYS A 350 -7.25 10.33 -20.70
CA LYS A 350 -5.82 10.66 -20.87
C LYS A 350 -4.91 9.44 -20.73
N LYS A 351 -5.17 8.64 -19.70
CA LYS A 351 -4.44 7.41 -19.45
C LYS A 351 -4.59 6.38 -20.56
N ARG A 352 -5.78 6.21 -21.12
CA ARG A 352 -5.98 5.34 -22.30
C ARG A 352 -5.19 5.84 -23.52
N ALA A 353 -5.16 7.15 -23.75
CA ALA A 353 -4.41 7.73 -24.86
C ALA A 353 -2.90 7.50 -24.69
N GLU A 354 -2.37 7.68 -23.47
CA GLU A 354 -0.98 7.37 -23.14
C GLU A 354 -0.65 5.88 -23.37
N GLU A 355 -1.48 4.97 -22.86
CA GLU A 355 -1.27 3.52 -23.07
C GLU A 355 -1.26 3.14 -24.56
N GLN A 356 -2.02 3.85 -25.40
CA GLN A 356 -2.01 3.66 -26.85
C GLN A 356 -0.76 4.26 -27.50
N GLN A 357 -0.27 5.40 -27.01
CA GLN A 357 0.95 6.02 -27.51
C GLN A 357 2.18 5.17 -27.18
N LEU A 358 2.25 4.61 -25.98
CA LEU A 358 3.34 3.71 -25.56
C LEU A 358 3.35 2.37 -26.32
N GLN A 359 2.31 2.04 -27.09
CA GLN A 359 2.26 0.83 -27.92
C GLN A 359 2.84 1.03 -29.33
N GLN A 360 3.06 2.28 -29.76
CA GLN A 360 3.65 2.63 -31.05
C GLN A 360 5.16 2.78 -30.91
#